data_AF-A0A1J9Q265-F1
#
_entry.id   AF-A0A1J9Q265-F1
#
_cell.length_a   1.000
_cell.length_b   1.000
_cell.length_c   1.000
_cell.angle_alpha   90.00
_cell.angle_beta   90.00
_cell.angle_gamma   90.00
#
_symmetry.space_group_name_H-M   'P 1'
#
loop_
_entity.id
_entity.type
_entity.pdbx_description
1 polymer ?
#
loop_
_entity_poly.entity_id
_entity_poly.type
_entity_poly.pdbx_seq_one_letter_code
_entity_poly.pdbx_strand_id
1 'polypeptide(L)'
;MSDNAMIRMMMEYMERQDRRTEALIQKLGDNSTSLSNTQDPIDEFRRDAKSKLEGKHAIILTGINYLEWKSSILADAHLIQARYILTKEETVPPTTAPLDTQLWNRNNELLYTRIFQYLNATVRDSPGPLDGTYTAATIWKSLSQRYAISHAEERLQTTKKMRDLRLKNNDFHTYLTNFRDLKAKLVSLDENWAESTYHDLLYWDWG
;
A
#
# COMPACT_ATOMS: atom_id res chain seq x y z
N MET A 1 -6.74 34.82 -13.89
CA MET A 1 -5.46 34.14 -14.20
C MET A 1 -5.56 33.68 -15.65
N SER A 2 -4.56 33.95 -16.50
CA SER A 2 -4.62 33.51 -17.90
C SER A 2 -4.29 32.02 -18.00
N ASP A 3 -4.86 31.33 -18.99
CA ASP A 3 -4.67 29.89 -19.21
C ASP A 3 -3.18 29.51 -19.36
N ASN A 4 -2.37 30.40 -19.92
CA ASN A 4 -0.91 30.24 -20.01
C ASN A 4 -0.23 30.17 -18.63
N ALA A 5 -0.72 30.89 -17.62
CA ALA A 5 -0.17 30.82 -16.27
C ALA A 5 -0.51 29.49 -15.60
N MET A 6 -1.70 28.93 -15.86
CA MET A 6 -2.13 27.64 -15.31
C MET A 6 -1.35 26.48 -15.94
N ILE A 7 -1.17 26.49 -17.26
CA ILE A 7 -0.38 25.48 -17.98
C ILE A 7 1.07 25.48 -17.50
N ARG A 8 1.68 26.66 -17.31
CA ARG A 8 3.05 26.77 -16.79
C ARG A 8 3.19 26.21 -15.37
N MET A 9 2.24 26.50 -14.48
CA MET A 9 2.26 25.94 -13.12
C MET A 9 2.10 24.42 -13.09
N MET A 10 1.25 23.84 -13.94
CA MET A 10 1.11 22.39 -14.07
C MET A 10 2.41 21.74 -14.55
N MET A 11 3.10 22.35 -15.52
CA MET A 11 4.36 21.85 -16.05
C MET A 11 5.48 21.87 -14.99
N GLU A 12 5.65 22.99 -14.27
CA GLU A 12 6.62 23.12 -13.17
C GLU A 12 6.33 22.16 -12.00
N TYR A 13 5.07 21.78 -11.82
CA TYR A 13 4.64 20.83 -10.82
C TYR A 13 4.99 19.39 -11.23
N MET A 14 4.70 18.99 -12.47
CA MET A 14 5.09 17.67 -13.01
C MET A 14 6.60 17.47 -12.96
N GLU A 15 7.39 18.46 -13.41
CA GLU A 15 8.86 18.40 -13.34
C GLU A 15 9.40 18.29 -11.91
N ARG A 16 8.69 18.84 -10.92
CA ARG A 16 9.04 18.67 -9.50
C ARG A 16 8.77 17.25 -9.03
N GLN A 17 7.69 16.62 -9.48
CA GLN A 17 7.37 15.23 -9.12
C GLN A 17 8.32 14.24 -9.80
N ASP A 18 8.69 14.47 -11.06
CA ASP A 18 9.67 13.64 -11.76
C ASP A 18 11.04 13.73 -11.10
N ARG A 19 11.54 14.95 -10.82
CA ARG A 19 12.79 15.13 -10.07
C ARG A 19 12.77 14.49 -8.69
N ARG A 20 11.62 14.49 -7.99
CA ARG A 20 11.46 13.80 -6.70
C ARG A 20 11.52 12.28 -6.87
N THR A 21 10.85 11.76 -7.89
CA THR A 21 10.86 10.33 -8.20
C THR A 21 12.27 9.87 -8.58
N GLU A 22 12.97 10.63 -9.41
CA GLU A 22 14.36 10.40 -9.78
C GLU A 22 15.29 10.49 -8.58
N ALA A 23 15.14 11.49 -7.70
CA ALA A 23 15.95 11.62 -6.49
C ALA A 23 15.73 10.44 -5.52
N LEU A 24 14.51 9.91 -5.43
CA LEU A 24 14.21 8.70 -4.64
C LEU A 24 14.85 7.46 -5.25
N ILE A 25 14.75 7.28 -6.58
CA ILE A 25 15.39 6.18 -7.30
C ILE A 25 16.92 6.26 -7.18
N GLN A 26 17.48 7.45 -7.33
CA GLN A 26 18.91 7.72 -7.23
C GLN A 26 19.42 7.49 -5.79
N LYS A 27 18.71 7.94 -4.76
CA LYS A 27 19.06 7.60 -3.36
C LYS A 27 19.03 6.09 -3.09
N LEU A 28 18.10 5.36 -3.69
CA LEU A 28 18.07 3.89 -3.64
C LEU A 28 19.28 3.27 -4.36
N GLY A 29 19.75 3.90 -5.44
CA GLY A 29 20.92 3.50 -6.23
C GLY A 29 22.27 3.84 -5.59
N ASP A 30 22.48 5.07 -5.13
CA ASP A 30 23.74 5.57 -4.58
C ASP A 30 24.07 4.95 -3.22
N ASN A 31 23.05 4.66 -2.42
CA ASN A 31 23.23 3.85 -1.23
C ASN A 31 23.77 2.44 -1.58
N SER A 32 23.62 1.95 -2.81
CA SER A 32 24.16 0.66 -3.25
C SER A 32 25.66 0.66 -3.52
N THR A 33 26.33 1.83 -3.56
CA THR A 33 27.70 1.98 -4.07
C THR A 33 28.74 2.23 -2.97
N SER A 34 28.35 2.35 -1.69
CA SER A 34 29.29 2.44 -0.56
C SER A 34 29.81 1.06 -0.16
N LEU A 35 30.73 0.50 -0.94
CA LEU A 35 31.55 -0.63 -0.54
C LEU A 35 32.58 -0.15 0.50
N SER A 36 32.26 -0.27 1.79
CA SER A 36 33.26 -0.30 2.86
C SER A 36 33.31 -1.72 3.43
N ASN A 37 34.52 -2.27 3.58
CA ASN A 37 34.80 -3.66 3.98
C ASN A 37 34.54 -3.94 5.48
N THR A 38 33.51 -3.33 6.05
CA THR A 38 32.97 -3.66 7.36
C THR A 38 31.50 -3.98 7.16
N GLN A 39 31.07 -5.17 7.58
CA GLN A 39 29.68 -5.61 7.52
C GLN A 39 28.83 -4.68 8.40
N ASP A 40 28.41 -3.54 7.85
CA ASP A 40 27.51 -2.61 8.53
C ASP A 40 26.15 -3.31 8.60
N PRO A 41 25.61 -3.57 9.81
CA PRO A 41 24.30 -4.19 9.99
C PRO A 41 23.20 -3.45 9.21
N ILE A 42 23.38 -2.16 8.92
CA ILE A 42 22.45 -1.35 8.13
C ILE A 42 22.51 -1.69 6.63
N ASP A 43 23.71 -1.93 6.08
CA ASP A 43 23.87 -2.30 4.67
C ASP A 43 23.37 -3.72 4.40
N GLU A 44 23.54 -4.62 5.36
CA GLU A 44 22.95 -5.96 5.32
C GLU A 44 21.42 -5.89 5.35
N PHE A 45 20.86 -5.13 6.31
CA PHE A 45 19.43 -4.87 6.38
C PHE A 45 18.88 -4.31 5.06
N ARG A 46 19.58 -3.35 4.43
CA ARG A 46 19.13 -2.75 3.17
C ARG A 46 19.08 -3.76 2.03
N ARG A 47 20.09 -4.62 1.88
CA ARG A 47 20.10 -5.67 0.85
C ARG A 47 18.97 -6.68 1.05
N ASP A 48 18.75 -7.10 2.29
CA ASP A 48 17.67 -8.03 2.65
C ASP A 48 16.28 -7.42 2.40
N ALA A 49 16.06 -6.17 2.82
CA ALA A 49 14.80 -5.49 2.57
C ALA A 49 14.52 -5.31 1.07
N LYS A 50 15.55 -4.96 0.28
CA LYS A 50 15.43 -4.82 -1.17
C LYS A 50 15.08 -6.15 -1.83
N SER A 51 15.79 -7.23 -1.50
CA SER A 51 15.54 -8.55 -2.10
C SER A 51 14.14 -9.09 -1.79
N LYS A 52 13.61 -8.80 -0.59
CA LYS A 52 12.24 -9.17 -0.19
C LYS A 52 11.15 -8.44 -0.98
N LEU A 53 11.42 -7.21 -1.40
CA LEU A 53 10.47 -6.34 -2.12
C LEU A 53 10.58 -6.45 -3.65
N GLU A 54 11.68 -7.02 -4.16
CA GLU A 54 11.96 -7.17 -5.59
C GLU A 54 11.04 -8.25 -6.23
N GLY A 55 10.56 -7.99 -7.44
CA GLY A 55 9.71 -8.93 -8.20
C GLY A 55 8.27 -9.12 -7.69
N LYS A 56 7.84 -8.39 -6.66
CA LYS A 56 6.45 -8.46 -6.15
C LYS A 56 5.50 -7.64 -7.03
N HIS A 57 4.37 -8.25 -7.39
CA HIS A 57 3.33 -7.59 -8.17
C HIS A 57 2.70 -6.47 -7.34
N ALA A 58 2.93 -5.24 -7.79
CA ALA A 58 2.43 -4.04 -7.18
C ALA A 58 0.99 -3.77 -7.61
N ILE A 59 0.10 -3.53 -6.66
CA ILE A 59 -1.20 -2.95 -6.95
C ILE A 59 -1.01 -1.43 -6.98
N ILE A 60 -1.33 -0.78 -8.10
CA ILE A 60 -1.29 0.68 -8.21
C ILE A 60 -2.63 1.24 -7.73
N LEU A 61 -2.62 2.20 -6.79
CA LEU A 61 -3.83 2.88 -6.33
C LEU A 61 -4.39 3.76 -7.45
N THR A 62 -5.62 3.45 -7.89
CA THR A 62 -6.37 4.22 -8.89
C THR A 62 -7.51 5.04 -8.29
N GLY A 63 -7.76 4.87 -6.99
CA GLY A 63 -8.79 5.56 -6.21
C GLY A 63 -9.98 4.68 -5.83
N ILE A 64 -10.29 3.64 -6.61
CA ILE A 64 -11.41 2.71 -6.34
C ILE A 64 -10.95 1.36 -5.76
N ASN A 65 -9.67 1.03 -5.90
CA ASN A 65 -9.08 -0.24 -5.47
C ASN A 65 -8.29 -0.10 -4.16
N TYR A 66 -8.71 0.83 -3.30
CA TYR A 66 -7.99 1.17 -2.07
C TYR A 66 -7.75 -0.05 -1.17
N LEU A 67 -8.70 -0.99 -1.09
CA LEU A 67 -8.58 -2.15 -0.22
C LEU A 67 -7.55 -3.18 -0.71
N GLU A 68 -7.52 -3.45 -2.01
CA GLU A 68 -6.50 -4.32 -2.58
C GLU A 68 -5.11 -3.67 -2.44
N TRP A 69 -5.02 -2.37 -2.75
CA TRP A 69 -3.80 -1.59 -2.58
C TRP A 69 -3.31 -1.59 -1.12
N LYS A 70 -4.21 -1.30 -0.17
CA LYS A 70 -3.93 -1.28 1.28
C LYS A 70 -3.37 -2.63 1.74
N SER A 71 -4.00 -3.73 1.32
CA SER A 71 -3.55 -5.09 1.63
C SER A 71 -2.16 -5.37 1.06
N SER A 72 -1.89 -4.94 -0.18
CA SER A 72 -0.58 -5.07 -0.83
C SER A 72 0.52 -4.33 -0.05
N ILE A 73 0.29 -3.08 0.34
CA ILE A 73 1.26 -2.29 1.10
C ILE A 73 1.50 -2.89 2.49
N LEU A 74 0.45 -3.37 3.18
CA LEU A 74 0.61 -4.02 4.48
C LEU A 74 1.38 -5.34 4.40
N ALA A 75 1.23 -6.09 3.30
CA ALA A 75 2.02 -7.29 3.06
C ALA A 75 3.50 -6.95 2.87
N ASP A 76 3.81 -5.94 2.04
CA ASP A 76 5.18 -5.43 1.87
C ASP A 76 5.78 -4.96 3.20
N ALA A 77 5.01 -4.21 4.00
CA ALA A 77 5.46 -3.74 5.30
C ALA A 77 5.69 -4.89 6.30
N HIS A 78 4.93 -5.97 6.21
CA HIS A 78 5.13 -7.15 7.03
C HIS A 78 6.43 -7.88 6.66
N LEU A 79 6.77 -8.00 5.37
CA LEU A 79 7.99 -8.66 4.89
C LEU A 79 9.27 -8.01 5.44
N ILE A 80 9.29 -6.68 5.52
CA ILE A 80 10.40 -5.91 6.08
C ILE A 80 10.27 -5.66 7.59
N GLN A 81 9.30 -6.32 8.24
CA GLN A 81 9.02 -6.21 9.68
C GLN A 81 8.69 -4.77 10.16
N ALA A 82 8.22 -3.91 9.26
CA ALA A 82 7.94 -2.49 9.50
C ALA A 82 6.45 -2.16 9.57
N ARG A 83 5.57 -3.16 9.57
CA ARG A 83 4.10 -2.97 9.59
C ARG A 83 3.63 -2.06 10.74
N TYR A 84 4.33 -2.09 11.87
CA TYR A 84 4.00 -1.29 13.04
C TYR A 84 4.02 0.22 12.75
N ILE A 85 4.92 0.70 11.88
CA ILE A 85 5.03 2.12 11.50
C ILE A 85 3.70 2.62 10.92
N LEU A 86 3.05 1.81 10.08
CA LEU A 86 1.77 2.16 9.46
C LEU A 86 0.59 1.97 10.43
N THR A 87 0.55 0.84 11.15
CA THR A 87 -0.60 0.50 11.99
C THR A 87 -0.67 1.31 13.28
N LYS A 88 0.46 1.77 13.81
CA LYS A 88 0.54 2.62 15.01
C LYS A 88 0.65 4.11 14.66
N GLU A 89 0.66 4.44 13.36
CA GLU A 89 0.85 5.80 12.87
C GLU A 89 2.12 6.47 13.43
N GLU A 90 3.23 5.73 13.52
CA GLU A 90 4.48 6.27 14.07
C GLU A 90 5.10 7.28 13.10
N THR A 91 5.23 8.52 13.57
CA THR A 91 5.86 9.61 12.82
C THR A 91 7.30 9.89 13.24
N VAL A 92 7.72 9.31 14.38
CA VAL A 92 9.07 9.39 14.95
C VAL A 92 9.49 8.03 15.52
N PRO A 93 10.80 7.75 15.62
CA PRO A 93 11.29 6.53 16.25
C PRO A 93 10.81 6.41 17.71
N PRO A 94 10.39 5.21 18.15
CA PRO A 94 9.91 4.99 19.52
C PRO A 94 11.05 4.95 20.56
N THR A 95 12.30 4.78 20.11
CA THR A 95 13.48 4.60 20.95
C THR A 95 14.55 5.61 20.53
N THR A 96 15.38 6.07 21.48
CA THR A 96 16.51 6.99 21.23
C THR A 96 17.84 6.28 20.97
N ALA A 97 17.86 4.95 21.06
CA ALA A 97 19.02 4.13 20.77
C ALA A 97 19.48 4.37 19.30
N PRO A 98 20.76 4.67 19.06
CA PRO A 98 21.23 5.11 17.74
C PRO A 98 20.98 4.10 16.62
N LEU A 99 21.13 2.79 16.90
CA LEU A 99 20.91 1.74 15.90
C LEU A 99 19.43 1.56 15.57
N ASP A 100 18.58 1.47 16.60
CA ASP A 100 17.12 1.33 16.43
C ASP A 100 16.52 2.53 15.70
N THR A 101 16.99 3.74 16.03
CA THR A 101 16.62 4.98 15.34
C THR A 101 16.96 4.91 13.86
N GLN A 102 18.15 4.43 13.52
CA GLN A 102 18.58 4.30 12.12
C GLN A 102 17.78 3.24 11.37
N LEU A 103 17.55 2.07 11.97
CA LEU A 103 16.72 1.01 11.38
C LEU A 103 15.28 1.48 11.16
N TRP A 104 14.71 2.21 12.13
CA TRP A 104 13.38 2.81 12.00
C TRP A 104 13.34 3.82 10.85
N ASN A 105 14.33 4.72 10.76
CA ASN A 105 14.41 5.72 9.69
C ASN A 105 14.48 5.06 8.31
N ARG A 106 15.25 3.99 8.17
CA ARG A 106 15.36 3.22 6.91
C ARG A 106 14.05 2.52 6.54
N ASN A 107 13.39 1.90 7.51
CA ASN A 107 12.08 1.29 7.31
C ASN A 107 11.04 2.33 6.86
N ASN A 108 11.02 3.48 7.52
CA ASN A 108 10.14 4.58 7.18
C ASN A 108 10.41 5.13 5.77
N GLU A 109 11.68 5.32 5.37
CA GLU A 109 12.07 5.74 4.02
C GLU A 109 11.65 4.71 2.94
N LEU A 110 11.88 3.42 3.19
CA LEU A 110 11.49 2.34 2.29
C LEU A 110 9.98 2.27 2.10
N LEU A 111 9.22 2.31 3.21
CA LEU A 111 7.76 2.29 3.16
C LEU A 111 7.19 3.52 2.45
N TYR A 112 7.71 4.71 2.76
CA TYR A 112 7.30 5.93 2.09
C TYR A 112 7.50 5.79 0.58
N THR A 113 8.68 5.36 0.16
CA THR A 113 9.01 5.19 -1.26
C THR A 113 8.10 4.17 -1.93
N ARG A 114 7.85 3.04 -1.25
CA ARG A 114 6.97 1.99 -1.76
C ARG A 114 5.53 2.46 -1.93
N ILE A 115 4.98 3.14 -0.92
CA ILE A 115 3.64 3.74 -0.97
C ILE A 115 3.56 4.69 -2.16
N PHE A 116 4.53 5.61 -2.29
CA PHE A 116 4.53 6.63 -3.33
C PHE A 116 4.65 6.05 -4.75
N GLN A 117 5.52 5.06 -4.94
CA GLN A 117 5.66 4.35 -6.21
C GLN A 117 4.35 3.70 -6.66
N TYR A 118 3.53 3.24 -5.72
CA TYR A 118 2.28 2.53 -6.01
C TYR A 118 1.04 3.42 -5.99
N LEU A 119 1.21 4.72 -6.22
CA LEU A 119 0.13 5.65 -6.52
C LEU A 119 0.10 5.91 -8.03
N ASN A 120 -1.08 5.96 -8.64
CA ASN A 120 -1.19 6.50 -10.00
C ASN A 120 -0.98 8.03 -10.01
N ALA A 121 -0.78 8.61 -11.19
CA ALA A 121 -0.50 10.05 -11.33
C ALA A 121 -1.58 10.93 -10.65
N THR A 122 -2.86 10.65 -10.90
CA THR A 122 -3.98 11.42 -10.34
C THR A 122 -4.03 11.37 -8.80
N VAL A 123 -3.73 10.21 -8.21
CA VAL A 123 -3.68 10.03 -6.76
C VAL A 123 -2.43 10.69 -6.19
N ARG A 124 -1.29 10.70 -6.90
CA ARG A 124 -0.07 11.43 -6.48
C ARG A 124 -0.28 12.94 -6.43
N ASP A 125 -1.13 13.46 -7.30
CA ASP A 125 -1.43 14.90 -7.40
C ASP A 125 -2.48 15.38 -6.41
N SER A 126 -3.15 14.43 -5.77
CA SER A 126 -4.22 14.66 -4.83
C SER A 126 -3.72 15.12 -3.44
N PRO A 127 -2.77 14.43 -2.76
CA PRO A 127 -2.21 14.94 -1.53
C PRO A 127 -1.49 16.24 -1.89
N GLY A 128 -1.90 17.35 -1.28
CA GLY A 128 -1.20 18.62 -1.39
C GLY A 128 0.28 18.47 -1.01
N PRO A 129 1.07 19.55 -1.03
CA PRO A 129 2.53 19.46 -0.91
C PRO A 129 2.91 18.60 0.30
N LEU A 130 3.34 17.37 0.01
CA LEU A 130 3.99 16.50 0.98
C LEU A 130 5.17 17.35 1.45
N ASP A 131 5.11 17.79 2.70
CA ASP A 131 6.24 18.46 3.34
C ASP A 131 7.45 17.51 3.22
N GLY A 132 8.66 18.05 3.10
CA GLY A 132 9.86 17.25 2.82
C GLY A 132 10.21 16.19 3.88
N THR A 133 9.34 15.99 4.87
CA THR A 133 9.32 14.92 5.86
C THR A 133 8.76 13.63 5.24
N TYR A 134 9.67 12.71 4.91
CA TYR A 134 9.37 11.39 4.35
C TYR A 134 8.67 10.47 5.36
N THR A 135 7.48 10.79 5.84
CA THR A 135 6.81 9.98 6.87
C THR A 135 5.79 9.05 6.26
N ALA A 136 6.10 7.74 6.26
CA ALA A 136 5.24 6.71 5.71
C ALA A 136 3.85 6.70 6.36
N ALA A 137 3.80 6.90 7.69
CA ALA A 137 2.55 7.01 8.43
C ALA A 137 1.66 8.18 7.96
N THR A 138 2.26 9.32 7.62
CA THR A 138 1.53 10.52 7.20
C THR A 138 0.85 10.32 5.84
N ILE A 139 1.59 9.83 4.85
CA ILE A 139 1.02 9.54 3.52
C ILE A 139 0.00 8.40 3.61
N TRP A 140 0.26 7.37 4.42
CA TRP A 140 -0.66 6.28 4.68
C TRP A 140 -2.00 6.77 5.25
N LYS A 141 -1.95 7.65 6.26
CA LYS A 141 -3.13 8.24 6.89
C LYS A 141 -3.91 9.12 5.92
N SER A 142 -3.22 9.98 5.17
CA SER A 142 -3.85 10.87 4.18
C SER A 142 -4.60 10.07 3.10
N LEU A 143 -3.97 9.03 2.55
CA LEU A 143 -4.61 8.15 1.56
C LEU A 143 -5.79 7.38 2.17
N SER A 144 -5.64 6.93 3.42
CA SER A 144 -6.74 6.26 4.15
C SER A 144 -7.92 7.20 4.35
N GLN A 145 -7.71 8.44 4.78
CA GLN A 145 -8.81 9.41 4.96
C GLN A 145 -9.57 9.69 3.66
N ARG A 146 -8.89 9.64 2.52
CA ARG A 146 -9.45 10.05 1.23
C ARG A 146 -10.07 8.93 0.43
N TYR A 147 -9.49 7.73 0.53
CA TYR A 147 -9.87 6.58 -0.30
C TYR A 147 -10.37 5.40 0.51
N ALA A 148 -10.24 5.39 1.84
CA ALA A 148 -10.91 4.37 2.63
C ALA A 148 -12.41 4.53 2.47
N ILE A 149 -13.02 3.44 2.04
CA ILE A 149 -14.46 3.29 2.06
C ILE A 149 -14.90 2.94 3.49
N SER A 150 -16.14 3.28 3.82
CA SER A 150 -16.70 2.92 5.12
C SER A 150 -16.72 1.40 5.28
N HIS A 151 -16.70 0.94 6.53
CA HIS A 151 -16.83 -0.48 6.84
C HIS A 151 -18.07 -1.12 6.19
N ALA A 152 -19.19 -0.37 6.11
CA ALA A 152 -20.41 -0.81 5.46
C ALA A 152 -20.25 -0.96 3.94
N GLU A 153 -19.51 -0.06 3.29
CA GLU A 153 -19.23 -0.13 1.85
C GLU A 153 -18.24 -1.27 1.54
N GLU A 154 -17.21 -1.48 2.37
CA GLU A 154 -16.30 -2.63 2.24
C GLU A 154 -17.05 -3.96 2.37
N ARG A 155 -18.00 -4.04 3.31
CA ARG A 155 -18.89 -5.19 3.44
C ARG A 155 -19.76 -5.39 2.19
N LEU A 156 -20.39 -4.33 1.69
CA LEU A 156 -21.22 -4.39 0.49
C LEU A 156 -20.42 -4.90 -0.73
N GLN A 157 -19.21 -4.39 -0.93
CA GLN A 157 -18.36 -4.81 -2.04
C GLN A 157 -17.87 -6.25 -1.89
N THR A 158 -17.50 -6.68 -0.68
CA THR A 158 -17.07 -8.06 -0.42
C THR A 158 -18.23 -9.03 -0.62
N THR A 159 -19.44 -8.66 -0.21
CA THR A 159 -20.68 -9.43 -0.45
C THR A 159 -20.98 -9.54 -1.94
N LYS A 160 -20.86 -8.45 -2.71
CA LYS A 160 -21.00 -8.49 -4.18
C LYS A 160 -19.99 -9.44 -4.83
N LYS A 161 -18.72 -9.37 -4.44
CA LYS A 161 -17.68 -10.29 -4.93
C LYS A 161 -17.98 -11.75 -4.60
N MET A 162 -18.53 -12.02 -3.42
CA MET A 162 -18.94 -13.36 -3.00
C MET A 162 -20.10 -13.90 -3.84
N ARG A 163 -21.12 -13.07 -4.07
CA ARG A 163 -22.25 -13.38 -4.96
C ARG A 163 -21.80 -13.63 -6.40
N ASP A 164 -20.88 -12.81 -6.90
CA ASP A 164 -20.41 -12.86 -8.28
C ASP A 164 -19.32 -13.93 -8.50
N LEU A 165 -18.87 -14.61 -7.44
CA LEU A 165 -17.85 -15.64 -7.49
C LEU A 165 -18.41 -16.88 -8.22
N ARG A 166 -17.83 -17.19 -9.39
CA ARG A 166 -18.21 -18.38 -10.18
C ARG A 166 -17.01 -19.27 -10.45
N LEU A 167 -17.27 -20.57 -10.53
CA LEU A 167 -16.31 -21.56 -11.03
C LEU A 167 -15.99 -21.23 -12.49
N LYS A 168 -14.72 -20.99 -12.81
CA LYS A 168 -14.24 -20.75 -14.17
C LYS A 168 -13.30 -21.87 -14.58
N ASN A 169 -13.42 -22.34 -15.82
CA ASN A 169 -12.52 -23.34 -16.42
C ASN A 169 -12.34 -24.62 -15.57
N ASN A 170 -13.36 -25.01 -14.79
CA ASN A 170 -13.31 -26.10 -13.82
C ASN A 170 -12.17 -26.00 -12.78
N ASP A 171 -11.61 -24.82 -12.55
CA ASP A 171 -10.59 -24.61 -11.52
C ASP A 171 -11.23 -24.46 -10.14
N PHE A 172 -11.56 -25.61 -9.56
CA PHE A 172 -12.17 -25.70 -8.24
C PHE A 172 -11.24 -25.20 -7.13
N HIS A 173 -9.92 -25.33 -7.31
CA HIS A 173 -8.97 -24.98 -6.27
C HIS A 173 -8.87 -23.45 -6.10
N THR A 174 -8.80 -22.72 -7.21
CA THR A 174 -8.86 -21.26 -7.21
C THR A 174 -10.21 -20.75 -6.71
N TYR A 175 -11.32 -21.37 -7.12
CA TYR A 175 -12.65 -21.02 -6.62
C TYR A 175 -12.73 -21.16 -5.09
N LEU A 176 -12.31 -22.31 -4.55
CA LEU A 176 -12.37 -22.59 -3.12
C LEU A 176 -11.48 -21.65 -2.31
N THR A 177 -10.31 -21.29 -2.84
CA THR A 177 -9.38 -20.35 -2.19
C THR A 177 -10.01 -18.96 -2.10
N ASN A 178 -10.51 -18.43 -3.22
CA ASN A 178 -11.19 -17.14 -3.26
C ASN A 178 -12.43 -17.09 -2.35
N PHE A 179 -13.21 -18.19 -2.32
CA PHE A 179 -14.38 -18.30 -1.43
C PHE A 179 -13.97 -18.20 0.05
N ARG A 180 -12.92 -18.93 0.45
CA ARG A 180 -12.41 -18.91 1.84
C ARG A 180 -11.90 -17.53 2.22
N ASP A 181 -11.19 -16.86 1.32
CA ASP A 181 -10.66 -15.51 1.57
C ASP A 181 -11.77 -14.48 1.73
N LEU A 182 -12.78 -14.51 0.85
CA LEU A 182 -13.95 -13.64 0.93
C LEU A 182 -14.76 -13.90 2.21
N LYS A 183 -14.94 -15.18 2.60
CA LYS A 183 -15.58 -15.56 3.86
C LYS A 183 -14.83 -15.03 5.07
N ALA A 184 -13.51 -15.26 5.15
CA ALA A 184 -12.69 -14.79 6.26
C ALA A 184 -12.75 -13.27 6.38
N LYS A 185 -12.75 -12.57 5.23
CA LYS A 185 -12.90 -11.13 5.18
C LYS A 185 -14.26 -10.65 5.73
N LEU A 186 -15.37 -11.28 5.33
CA LEU A 186 -16.70 -10.94 5.84
C LEU A 186 -16.84 -11.17 7.35
N VAL A 187 -16.29 -12.26 7.87
CA VAL A 187 -16.24 -12.53 9.33
C VAL A 187 -15.43 -11.45 10.06
N SER A 188 -14.32 -10.99 9.48
CA SER A 188 -13.51 -9.91 10.07
C SER A 188 -14.20 -8.55 10.07
N LEU A 189 -15.24 -8.37 9.25
CA LEU A 189 -16.08 -7.17 9.19
C LEU A 189 -17.32 -7.30 10.11
N ASP A 190 -17.17 -8.07 11.20
CA ASP A 190 -18.10 -8.20 12.33
C ASP A 190 -19.50 -8.70 11.96
N GLU A 191 -19.56 -9.68 11.07
CA GLU A 191 -20.82 -10.26 10.62
C GLU A 191 -20.87 -11.74 11.04
N ASN A 192 -21.87 -12.08 11.86
CA ASN A 192 -22.21 -13.47 12.18
C ASN A 192 -22.84 -14.12 10.93
N TRP A 193 -22.01 -14.52 9.98
CA TRP A 193 -22.44 -15.27 8.79
C TRP A 193 -22.81 -16.69 9.18
N ALA A 194 -24.11 -16.91 9.43
CA ALA A 194 -24.67 -18.24 9.52
C ALA A 194 -24.66 -18.92 8.14
N GLU A 195 -24.63 -20.25 8.14
CA GLU A 195 -24.59 -21.06 6.91
C GLU A 195 -25.76 -20.77 5.96
N SER A 196 -26.93 -20.40 6.52
CA SER A 196 -28.13 -19.98 5.79
C SER A 196 -27.92 -18.74 4.90
N THR A 197 -27.06 -17.80 5.32
CA THR A 197 -26.79 -16.57 4.55
C THR A 197 -26.06 -16.85 3.24
N TYR A 198 -25.28 -17.95 3.16
CA TYR A 198 -24.65 -18.38 1.91
C TYR A 198 -25.66 -18.99 0.93
N HIS A 199 -26.66 -19.70 1.44
CA HIS A 199 -27.72 -20.26 0.61
C HIS A 199 -28.54 -19.14 -0.05
N ASP A 200 -28.91 -18.11 0.70
CA ASP A 200 -29.75 -17.01 0.18
C ASP A 200 -29.04 -16.20 -0.93
N LEU A 201 -27.73 -15.98 -0.83
CA LEU A 201 -26.96 -15.27 -1.88
C LEU A 201 -26.77 -16.08 -3.17
N LEU A 202 -26.82 -17.41 -3.09
CA LEU A 202 -26.67 -18.30 -4.24
C LEU A 202 -28.02 -18.63 -4.91
N TYR A 203 -29.14 -18.52 -4.18
CA TYR A 203 -30.49 -18.79 -4.71
C TYR A 203 -31.17 -17.59 -5.39
N TRP A 204 -30.70 -16.36 -5.18
CA TRP A 204 -31.29 -15.16 -5.80
C TRP A 204 -31.13 -15.05 -7.33
N ASP A 205 -30.44 -16.00 -7.97
CA ASP A 205 -30.21 -16.06 -9.43
C ASP A 205 -31.05 -17.14 -10.16
N TRP A 206 -32.02 -17.78 -9.48
CA TRP A 206 -32.96 -18.74 -10.07
C TRP A 206 -34.44 -18.28 -9.99
N GLY A 207 -34.67 -16.96 -9.97
CA GLY A 207 -35.99 -16.34 -10.07
C GLY A 207 -36.10 -15.43 -11.28
#